data_AF-A0AAP0CEC0-F1
#
_entry.id   AF-A0AAP0CEC0-F1
#
_cell.length_a   1.000
_cell.length_b   1.000
_cell.length_c   1.000
_cell.angle_alpha   90.00
_cell.angle_beta   90.00
_cell.angle_gamma   90.00
#
_symmetry.space_group_name_H-M   'P 1'
#
loop_
_entity.id
_entity.type
_entity.pdbx_description
1 polymer ?
#
loop_
_entity_poly.entity_id
_entity_poly.type
_entity_poly.pdbx_seq_one_letter_code
_entity_poly.pdbx_strand_id
1 'polypeptide(L)'
;MSGASTSSNLKVAFSYCVQQVRNYDYHHYLCLLELPASVRRAGFALRAFNVETSRAMDVASDPKIGLMRLLWWQDAIDKIFKNKVIEHPTAQALAAVISERKINKSWLKRSVDARINDAQKDVDDIYQTIEELEKYAEDTSSTILYTTLQAGGITSTAADHAASHIGKASGLLLLIKSLPYHANRNQHFSYIPVKVAEKHGLLLKQGERLEIRTDSRERLSEAVFDMASTANAHLQKARALADSVPKEARSVLLPAVASQAVLDSLSRVGFDVFDPRLNRGILGVNPLFFQLNLKWHSWRGVY
;
A
#
# COMPACT_ATOMS: atom_id res chain seq x y z
N MET A 1 -28.62 2.34 -28.81
CA MET A 1 -28.90 2.80 -27.43
C MET A 1 -28.03 2.12 -26.36
N SER A 2 -27.47 0.92 -26.59
CA SER A 2 -26.59 0.22 -25.63
C SER A 2 -25.20 0.85 -25.43
N GLY A 3 -24.57 1.40 -26.48
CA GLY A 3 -23.23 2.00 -26.35
C GLY A 3 -23.18 3.25 -25.45
N ALA A 4 -24.24 4.06 -25.45
CA ALA A 4 -24.33 5.27 -24.63
C ALA A 4 -24.54 4.96 -23.14
N SER A 5 -25.34 3.93 -22.82
CA SER A 5 -25.55 3.49 -21.43
C SER A 5 -24.30 2.81 -20.86
N THR A 6 -23.60 1.98 -21.64
CA THR A 6 -22.32 1.37 -21.23
C THR A 6 -21.23 2.43 -20.99
N SER A 7 -21.11 3.44 -21.87
CA SER A 7 -20.16 4.53 -21.68
C SER A 7 -20.48 5.41 -20.47
N SER A 8 -21.77 5.63 -20.17
CA SER A 8 -22.22 6.38 -18.98
C SER A 8 -21.87 5.62 -17.70
N ASN A 9 -22.15 4.31 -17.65
CA ASN A 9 -21.84 3.46 -16.50
C ASN A 9 -20.33 3.39 -16.22
N LEU A 10 -19.50 3.34 -17.26
CA LEU A 10 -18.05 3.32 -17.09
C LEU A 10 -17.49 4.65 -16.54
N LYS A 11 -18.07 5.78 -16.95
CA LYS A 11 -17.69 7.09 -16.39
C LYS A 11 -18.00 7.16 -14.89
N VAL A 12 -19.16 6.65 -14.47
CA VAL A 12 -19.56 6.55 -13.06
C VAL A 12 -18.58 5.65 -12.30
N ALA A 13 -18.22 4.48 -12.87
CA ALA A 13 -17.26 3.56 -12.29
C ALA A 13 -15.88 4.20 -12.04
N PHE A 14 -15.31 4.91 -13.02
CA PHE A 14 -14.04 5.61 -12.82
C PHE A 14 -14.15 6.76 -11.82
N SER A 15 -15.28 7.49 -11.82
CA SER A 15 -15.52 8.56 -10.85
C SER A 15 -15.57 8.01 -9.42
N TYR A 16 -16.18 6.84 -9.24
CA TYR A 16 -16.15 6.11 -7.97
C TYR A 16 -14.72 5.74 -7.56
N CYS A 17 -13.91 5.18 -8.47
CA CYS A 17 -12.51 4.86 -8.17
C CYS A 17 -11.71 6.09 -7.70
N VAL A 18 -11.86 7.23 -8.38
CA VAL A 18 -11.22 8.48 -7.98
C VAL A 18 -11.66 8.90 -6.57
N GLN A 19 -12.95 8.81 -6.28
CA GLN A 19 -13.49 9.18 -4.96
C GLN A 19 -13.01 8.23 -3.85
N GLN A 20 -12.94 6.92 -4.11
CA GLN A 20 -12.41 5.93 -3.16
C GLN A 20 -10.96 6.26 -2.78
N VAL A 21 -10.11 6.48 -3.78
CA VAL A 21 -8.70 6.81 -3.54
C VAL A 21 -8.57 8.16 -2.85
N ARG A 22 -9.37 9.16 -3.21
CA ARG A 22 -9.36 10.47 -2.54
C ARG A 22 -9.72 10.37 -1.06
N ASN A 23 -10.72 9.56 -0.72
CA ASN A 23 -11.23 9.46 0.64
C ASN A 23 -10.35 8.60 1.56
N TYR A 24 -9.77 7.53 1.02
CA TYR A 24 -9.12 6.50 1.82
C TYR A 24 -7.61 6.36 1.57
N ASP A 25 -7.08 7.03 0.55
CA ASP A 25 -5.66 7.00 0.20
C ASP A 25 -5.20 8.32 -0.43
N TYR A 26 -5.41 9.40 0.32
CA TYR A 26 -5.30 10.77 -0.19
C TYR A 26 -3.88 11.14 -0.70
N HIS A 27 -2.83 10.60 -0.10
CA HIS A 27 -1.46 10.88 -0.55
C HIS A 27 -1.16 10.20 -1.90
N HIS A 28 -1.66 8.98 -2.14
CA HIS A 28 -1.57 8.37 -3.47
C HIS A 28 -2.53 9.02 -4.45
N TYR A 29 -3.70 9.52 -4.02
CA TYR A 29 -4.55 10.36 -4.88
C TYR A 29 -3.75 11.51 -5.49
N LEU A 30 -2.97 12.24 -4.67
CA LEU A 30 -2.11 13.32 -5.16
C LEU A 30 -1.01 12.81 -6.11
N CYS A 31 -0.35 11.69 -5.79
CA CYS A 31 0.66 11.09 -6.67
C CYS A 31 0.06 10.69 -8.04
N LEU A 32 -1.16 10.15 -8.05
CA LEU A 32 -1.85 9.75 -9.28
C LEU A 32 -2.22 10.95 -10.17
N LEU A 33 -2.49 12.13 -9.58
CA LEU A 33 -2.76 13.34 -10.37
C LEU A 33 -1.54 13.77 -11.21
N GLU A 34 -0.34 13.46 -10.74
CA GLU A 34 0.92 13.75 -11.44
C GLU A 34 1.22 12.76 -12.57
N LEU A 35 0.48 11.64 -12.68
CA LEU A 35 0.63 10.72 -13.80
C LEU A 35 0.14 11.33 -15.12
N PRO A 36 0.73 10.95 -16.27
CA PRO A 36 0.19 11.25 -17.59
C PRO A 36 -1.24 10.75 -17.74
N ALA A 37 -2.06 11.47 -18.52
CA ALA A 37 -3.48 11.14 -18.72
C ALA A 37 -3.71 9.70 -19.23
N SER A 38 -2.78 9.18 -20.04
CA SER A 38 -2.81 7.82 -20.60
C SER A 38 -2.71 6.69 -19.55
N VAL A 39 -2.13 6.99 -18.39
CA VAL A 39 -1.89 6.04 -17.28
C VAL A 39 -2.75 6.35 -16.07
N ARG A 40 -3.06 7.63 -15.83
CA ARG A 40 -3.82 8.12 -14.67
C ARG A 40 -5.13 7.37 -14.44
N ARG A 41 -5.89 7.13 -15.51
CA ARG A 41 -7.16 6.39 -15.43
C ARG A 41 -6.96 4.96 -14.89
N ALA A 42 -5.93 4.27 -15.39
CA ALA A 42 -5.57 2.93 -14.93
C ALA A 42 -5.05 2.95 -13.48
N GLY A 43 -4.19 3.92 -13.15
CA GLY A 43 -3.67 4.10 -11.80
C GLY A 43 -4.78 4.28 -10.76
N PHE A 44 -5.82 5.08 -11.05
CA PHE A 44 -6.97 5.22 -10.15
C PHE A 44 -7.77 3.92 -9.98
N ALA A 45 -8.00 3.14 -11.05
CA ALA A 45 -8.71 1.86 -10.92
C ALA A 45 -7.91 0.83 -10.10
N LEU A 46 -6.61 0.70 -10.38
CA LEU A 46 -5.71 -0.20 -9.65
C LEU A 46 -5.58 0.21 -8.18
N ARG A 47 -5.49 1.51 -7.90
CA ARG A 47 -5.41 2.01 -6.53
C ARG A 47 -6.75 1.89 -5.81
N ALA A 48 -7.89 2.09 -6.49
CA ALA A 48 -9.19 1.82 -5.90
C ALA A 48 -9.35 0.34 -5.53
N PHE A 49 -8.90 -0.58 -6.39
CA PHE A 49 -8.83 -2.00 -6.06
C PHE A 49 -7.97 -2.27 -4.81
N ASN A 50 -6.83 -1.58 -4.69
CA ASN A 50 -6.01 -1.66 -3.47
C ASN A 50 -6.76 -1.16 -2.23
N VAL A 51 -7.51 -0.05 -2.33
CA VAL A 51 -8.34 0.47 -1.22
C VAL A 51 -9.41 -0.52 -0.78
N GLU A 52 -10.11 -1.14 -1.74
CA GLU A 52 -11.19 -2.11 -1.46
C GLU A 52 -10.65 -3.36 -0.75
N THR A 53 -9.50 -3.87 -1.21
CA THR A 53 -8.89 -5.08 -0.66
C THR A 53 -8.16 -4.82 0.66
N SER A 54 -7.45 -3.69 0.80
CA SER A 54 -6.73 -3.38 2.04
C SER A 54 -7.67 -3.12 3.22
N ARG A 55 -8.86 -2.56 2.96
CA ARG A 55 -9.83 -2.21 4.00
C ARG A 55 -10.83 -3.32 4.29
N ALA A 56 -10.77 -4.45 3.57
CA ALA A 56 -11.78 -5.50 3.65
C ALA A 56 -12.01 -6.01 5.08
N MET A 57 -10.92 -6.16 5.85
CA MET A 57 -10.97 -6.61 7.25
C MET A 57 -11.41 -5.51 8.22
N ASP A 58 -11.07 -4.24 7.95
CA ASP A 58 -11.30 -3.13 8.88
C ASP A 58 -12.75 -2.63 8.89
N VAL A 59 -13.43 -2.72 7.74
CA VAL A 59 -14.81 -2.25 7.57
C VAL A 59 -15.86 -3.25 8.03
N ALA A 60 -15.46 -4.50 8.28
CA ALA A 60 -16.33 -5.56 8.76
C ALA A 60 -16.22 -5.69 10.28
N SER A 61 -17.36 -5.83 10.96
CA SER A 61 -17.37 -6.14 12.40
C SER A 61 -17.04 -7.61 12.66
N ASP A 62 -17.45 -8.51 11.76
CA ASP A 62 -17.11 -9.93 11.80
C ASP A 62 -15.94 -10.22 10.84
N PRO A 63 -14.79 -10.74 11.34
CA PRO A 63 -13.66 -11.13 10.51
C PRO A 63 -14.01 -12.07 9.35
N LYS A 64 -15.01 -12.95 9.52
CA LYS A 64 -15.47 -13.85 8.45
C LYS A 64 -16.03 -13.08 7.26
N ILE A 65 -16.75 -11.97 7.53
CA ILE A 65 -17.29 -11.10 6.47
C ILE A 65 -16.15 -10.40 5.73
N GLY A 66 -15.13 -9.94 6.45
CA GLY A 66 -13.92 -9.36 5.83
C GLY A 66 -13.22 -10.36 4.92
N LEU A 67 -13.01 -11.59 5.39
CA LEU A 67 -12.41 -12.67 4.61
C LEU A 67 -13.25 -13.03 3.37
N MET A 68 -14.58 -13.09 3.51
CA MET A 68 -15.48 -13.32 2.37
C MET A 68 -15.35 -12.23 1.29
N ARG A 69 -15.12 -10.98 1.67
CA ARG A 69 -14.86 -9.89 0.69
C ARG A 69 -13.55 -10.08 -0.06
N LEU A 70 -12.49 -10.54 0.61
CA LEU A 70 -11.22 -10.85 -0.05
C LEU A 70 -11.36 -12.04 -1.00
N LEU A 71 -12.04 -13.11 -0.58
CA LEU A 71 -12.35 -14.26 -1.43
C LEU A 71 -13.21 -13.87 -2.64
N TRP A 72 -14.18 -12.97 -2.44
CA TRP A 72 -14.96 -12.40 -3.54
C TRP A 72 -14.06 -11.65 -4.53
N TRP A 73 -13.09 -10.87 -4.06
CA TRP A 73 -12.14 -10.18 -4.94
C TRP A 73 -11.25 -11.15 -5.72
N GLN A 74 -10.83 -12.25 -5.11
CA GLN A 74 -10.06 -13.31 -5.77
C GLN A 74 -10.86 -13.90 -6.95
N ASP A 75 -12.13 -14.24 -6.75
CA ASP A 75 -13.04 -14.73 -7.80
C ASP A 75 -13.41 -13.63 -8.82
N ALA A 76 -13.58 -12.39 -8.36
CA ALA A 76 -13.86 -11.25 -9.23
C ALA A 76 -12.72 -11.02 -10.23
N ILE A 77 -11.46 -11.12 -9.80
CA ILE A 77 -10.30 -11.08 -10.71
C ILE A 77 -10.40 -12.22 -11.74
N ASP A 78 -10.68 -13.45 -11.29
CA ASP A 78 -10.82 -14.59 -12.20
C ASP A 78 -11.94 -14.39 -13.25
N LYS A 79 -13.06 -13.78 -12.85
CA LYS A 79 -14.19 -13.41 -13.72
C LYS A 79 -13.83 -12.29 -14.70
N ILE A 80 -13.15 -11.24 -14.25
CA ILE A 80 -12.72 -10.12 -15.10
C ILE A 80 -11.83 -10.62 -16.25
N PHE A 81 -10.83 -11.45 -15.95
CA PHE A 81 -9.94 -12.03 -16.98
C PHE A 81 -10.63 -13.04 -17.90
N LYS A 82 -11.83 -13.50 -17.55
CA LYS A 82 -12.71 -14.30 -18.42
C LYS A 82 -13.75 -13.45 -19.15
N ASN A 83 -13.59 -12.12 -19.16
CA ASN A 83 -14.51 -11.15 -19.77
C ASN A 83 -15.95 -11.23 -19.22
N LYS A 84 -16.13 -11.64 -17.96
CA LYS A 84 -17.44 -11.65 -17.31
C LYS A 84 -17.73 -10.29 -16.68
N VAL A 85 -18.96 -9.81 -16.86
CA VAL A 85 -19.42 -8.55 -16.25
C VAL A 85 -19.62 -8.74 -14.76
N ILE A 86 -19.17 -7.77 -13.97
CA ILE A 86 -19.33 -7.73 -12.52
C ILE A 86 -20.01 -6.40 -12.16
N GLU A 87 -21.09 -6.48 -11.39
CA GLU A 87 -21.82 -5.30 -10.88
C GLU A 87 -21.11 -4.72 -9.65
N HIS A 88 -19.92 -4.15 -9.88
CA HIS A 88 -19.17 -3.40 -8.88
C HIS A 88 -18.34 -2.30 -9.57
N PRO A 89 -18.47 -1.02 -9.19
CA PRO A 89 -17.80 0.09 -9.88
C PRO A 89 -16.29 -0.12 -10.07
N THR A 90 -15.57 -0.48 -9.01
CA THR A 90 -14.13 -0.76 -9.10
C THR A 90 -13.81 -1.95 -10.01
N ALA A 91 -14.63 -3.01 -10.01
CA ALA A 91 -14.42 -4.17 -10.88
C ALA A 91 -14.69 -3.83 -12.36
N GLN A 92 -15.69 -3.00 -12.65
CA GLN A 92 -15.99 -2.50 -14.00
C GLN A 92 -14.85 -1.63 -14.54
N ALA A 93 -14.35 -0.70 -13.71
CA ALA A 93 -13.20 0.13 -14.06
C ALA A 93 -11.94 -0.73 -14.30
N LEU A 94 -11.69 -1.71 -13.43
CA LEU A 94 -10.57 -2.63 -13.57
C LEU A 94 -10.68 -3.51 -14.83
N ALA A 95 -11.88 -4.00 -15.16
CA ALA A 95 -12.13 -4.75 -16.39
C ALA A 95 -11.86 -3.94 -17.65
N ALA A 96 -12.28 -2.67 -17.68
CA ALA A 96 -11.97 -1.77 -18.79
C ALA A 96 -10.46 -1.51 -18.92
N VAL A 97 -9.76 -1.34 -17.79
CA VAL A 97 -8.30 -1.15 -17.81
C VAL A 97 -7.58 -2.41 -18.30
N ILE A 98 -8.00 -3.60 -17.86
CA ILE A 98 -7.40 -4.89 -18.26
C ILE A 98 -7.67 -5.20 -19.74
N SER A 99 -8.80 -4.80 -20.31
CA SER A 99 -9.07 -5.00 -21.74
C SER A 99 -8.24 -4.05 -22.63
N GLU A 100 -7.89 -2.87 -22.13
CA GLU A 100 -7.12 -1.85 -22.86
C GLU A 100 -5.60 -1.96 -22.67
N ARG A 101 -5.15 -2.61 -21.58
CA ARG A 101 -3.74 -2.66 -21.17
C ARG A 101 -3.33 -4.09 -20.81
N LYS A 102 -2.09 -4.44 -21.14
CA LYS A 102 -1.51 -5.75 -20.80
C LYS A 102 -1.11 -5.79 -19.33
N ILE A 103 -2.06 -6.08 -18.45
CA ILE A 103 -1.83 -6.25 -17.01
C ILE A 103 -1.76 -7.73 -16.67
N ASN A 104 -0.74 -8.13 -15.91
CA ASN A 104 -0.60 -9.51 -15.49
C ASN A 104 -1.59 -9.85 -14.36
N LYS A 105 -2.44 -10.84 -14.59
CA LYS A 105 -3.38 -11.40 -13.62
C LYS A 105 -2.71 -11.83 -12.31
N SER A 106 -1.50 -12.38 -12.39
CA SER A 106 -0.80 -12.91 -11.22
C SER A 106 -0.50 -11.83 -10.19
N TRP A 107 -0.25 -10.59 -10.62
CA TRP A 107 0.02 -9.47 -9.70
C TRP A 107 -1.21 -9.10 -8.88
N LEU A 108 -2.38 -9.05 -9.52
CA LEU A 108 -3.64 -8.75 -8.83
C LEU A 108 -4.00 -9.88 -7.87
N LYS A 109 -3.91 -11.15 -8.30
CA LYS A 109 -4.17 -12.30 -7.42
C LYS A 109 -3.22 -12.33 -6.22
N ARG A 110 -1.91 -12.18 -6.47
CA ARG A 110 -0.88 -12.14 -5.40
C ARG A 110 -1.19 -11.11 -4.31
N SER A 111 -1.68 -9.93 -4.69
CA SER A 111 -2.08 -8.87 -3.75
C SER A 111 -3.27 -9.26 -2.87
N VAL A 112 -4.24 -9.99 -3.42
CA VAL A 112 -5.39 -10.50 -2.64
C VAL A 112 -4.97 -11.70 -1.79
N ASP A 113 -4.21 -12.64 -2.36
CA ASP A 113 -3.76 -13.86 -1.71
C ASP A 113 -2.91 -13.54 -0.46
N ALA A 114 -2.01 -12.55 -0.56
CA ALA A 114 -1.23 -12.08 0.58
C ALA A 114 -2.12 -11.55 1.73
N ARG A 115 -3.23 -10.87 1.41
CA ARG A 115 -4.19 -10.37 2.42
C ARG A 115 -5.09 -11.46 2.98
N ILE A 116 -5.45 -12.45 2.17
CA ILE A 116 -6.18 -13.63 2.63
C ILE A 116 -5.31 -14.39 3.64
N ASN A 117 -4.04 -14.63 3.30
CA ASN A 117 -3.11 -15.32 4.18
C ASN A 117 -2.92 -14.54 5.49
N ASP A 118 -2.73 -13.21 5.43
CA ASP A 118 -2.63 -12.35 6.61
C ASP A 118 -3.91 -12.36 7.47
N ALA A 119 -5.09 -12.32 6.84
CA ALA A 119 -6.38 -12.38 7.54
C ALA A 119 -6.69 -13.74 8.18
N GLN A 120 -6.04 -14.80 7.71
CA GLN A 120 -6.20 -16.16 8.23
C GLN A 120 -5.19 -16.50 9.35
N LYS A 121 -4.23 -15.61 9.63
CA LYS A 121 -3.29 -15.80 10.73
C LYS A 121 -4.01 -15.81 12.06
N ASP A 122 -3.72 -16.82 12.87
CA ASP A 122 -4.15 -16.88 14.26
C ASP A 122 -3.30 -15.94 15.13
N VAL A 123 -3.74 -15.70 16.37
CA VAL A 123 -3.05 -14.83 17.34
C VAL A 123 -1.59 -15.28 17.59
N ASP A 124 -1.34 -16.58 17.47
CA ASP A 124 -0.02 -17.18 17.69
C ASP A 124 0.87 -17.16 16.43
N ASP A 125 0.33 -16.83 15.24
CA ASP A 125 1.08 -16.74 13.96
C ASP A 125 1.60 -15.32 13.71
N ILE A 126 2.48 -14.87 14.61
CA ILE A 126 3.14 -13.56 14.52
C ILE A 126 4.29 -13.64 13.51
N TYR A 127 4.47 -12.59 12.71
CA TYR A 127 5.62 -12.45 11.83
C TYR A 127 6.94 -12.61 12.60
N GLN A 128 7.85 -13.43 12.10
CA GLN A 128 9.10 -13.73 12.80
C GLN A 128 10.17 -12.68 12.52
N THR A 129 10.21 -12.16 11.30
CA THR A 129 11.30 -11.31 10.80
C THR A 129 10.78 -10.09 10.02
N ILE A 130 11.62 -9.06 9.83
CA ILE A 130 11.27 -7.91 9.00
C ILE A 130 11.14 -8.33 7.53
N GLU A 131 11.91 -9.32 7.10
CA GLU A 131 11.91 -9.88 5.75
C GLU A 131 10.55 -10.46 5.36
N GLU A 132 9.80 -11.03 6.31
CA GLU A 132 8.43 -11.50 6.05
C GLU A 132 7.46 -10.32 5.84
N LEU A 133 7.64 -9.21 6.57
CA LEU A 133 6.87 -7.99 6.33
C LEU A 133 7.25 -7.32 5.01
N GLU A 134 8.52 -7.34 4.63
CA GLU A 134 8.99 -6.91 3.30
C GLU A 134 8.35 -7.78 2.21
N LYS A 135 8.23 -9.09 2.43
CA LYS A 135 7.55 -10.01 1.50
C LYS A 135 6.07 -9.70 1.39
N TYR A 136 5.39 -9.45 2.51
CA TYR A 136 3.99 -9.00 2.50
C TYR A 136 3.83 -7.66 1.75
N ALA A 137 4.71 -6.69 2.00
CA ALA A 137 4.71 -5.40 1.33
C ALA A 137 5.01 -5.51 -0.18
N GLU A 138 5.88 -6.43 -0.57
CA GLU A 138 6.17 -6.76 -1.97
C GLU A 138 4.93 -7.34 -2.67
N ASP A 139 4.24 -8.27 -2.02
CA ASP A 139 3.07 -8.92 -2.59
C ASP A 139 1.84 -8.01 -2.63
N THR A 140 1.78 -6.99 -1.77
CA THR A 140 0.65 -6.05 -1.67
C THR A 140 0.93 -4.68 -2.31
N SER A 141 1.90 -3.92 -1.81
CA SER A 141 2.17 -2.53 -2.19
C SER A 141 2.98 -2.44 -3.49
N SER A 142 4.02 -3.27 -3.68
CA SER A 142 4.82 -3.28 -4.92
C SER A 142 3.98 -3.74 -6.12
N THR A 143 3.06 -4.68 -5.94
CA THR A 143 2.19 -5.17 -7.03
C THR A 143 1.32 -4.08 -7.66
N ILE A 144 0.92 -3.07 -6.88
CA ILE A 144 0.21 -1.89 -7.41
C ILE A 144 1.12 -1.02 -8.28
N LEU A 145 2.39 -0.87 -7.91
CA LEU A 145 3.37 -0.15 -8.73
C LEU A 145 3.69 -0.93 -10.02
N TYR A 146 3.91 -2.24 -9.94
CA TYR A 146 4.13 -3.08 -11.13
C TYR A 146 2.97 -3.00 -12.12
N THR A 147 1.74 -3.13 -11.63
CA THR A 147 0.56 -3.07 -12.50
C THR A 147 0.34 -1.66 -13.07
N THR A 148 0.75 -0.61 -12.36
CA THR A 148 0.70 0.77 -12.87
C THR A 148 1.77 1.01 -13.94
N LEU A 149 2.99 0.48 -13.77
CA LEU A 149 4.03 0.48 -14.82
C LEU A 149 3.55 -0.27 -16.07
N GLN A 150 2.98 -1.47 -15.90
CA GLN A 150 2.40 -2.26 -16.98
C GLN A 150 1.25 -1.53 -17.70
N ALA A 151 0.38 -0.85 -16.95
CA ALA A 151 -0.70 -0.04 -17.52
C ALA A 151 -0.18 1.17 -18.31
N GLY A 152 1.02 1.65 -17.99
CA GLY A 152 1.75 2.65 -18.76
C GLY A 152 2.49 2.10 -19.98
N GLY A 153 2.51 0.78 -20.18
CA GLY A 153 3.31 0.14 -21.24
C GLY A 153 4.81 0.16 -20.96
N ILE A 154 5.21 0.34 -19.69
CA ILE A 154 6.60 0.49 -19.29
C ILE A 154 7.17 -0.89 -18.98
N THR A 155 8.17 -1.29 -19.76
CA THR A 155 8.89 -2.55 -19.59
C THR A 155 10.36 -2.24 -19.29
N SER A 156 10.73 -2.19 -18.02
CA SER A 156 12.10 -1.91 -17.59
C SER A 156 12.40 -2.60 -16.28
N THR A 157 13.42 -3.46 -16.29
CA THR A 157 13.90 -4.16 -15.08
C THR A 157 14.35 -3.18 -14.00
N ALA A 158 14.95 -2.04 -14.38
CA ALA A 158 15.33 -1.00 -13.42
C ALA A 158 14.10 -0.33 -12.77
N ALA A 159 13.05 -0.06 -13.56
CA ALA A 159 11.80 0.49 -13.04
C ALA A 159 11.10 -0.52 -12.12
N ASP A 160 11.11 -1.80 -12.46
CA ASP A 160 10.55 -2.86 -11.61
C ASP A 160 11.34 -3.00 -10.30
N HIS A 161 12.68 -2.96 -10.32
CA HIS A 161 13.46 -2.98 -9.08
C HIS A 161 13.23 -1.74 -8.21
N ALA A 162 13.14 -0.54 -8.82
CA ALA A 162 12.81 0.67 -8.08
C ALA A 162 11.40 0.59 -7.47
N ALA A 163 10.41 0.09 -8.23
CA ALA A 163 9.05 -0.14 -7.76
C ALA A 163 9.00 -1.17 -6.62
N SER A 164 9.79 -2.25 -6.67
CA SER A 164 9.91 -3.22 -5.58
C SER A 164 10.34 -2.55 -4.28
N HIS A 165 11.42 -1.77 -4.35
CA HIS A 165 11.97 -1.09 -3.18
C HIS A 165 11.01 -0.03 -2.63
N ILE A 166 10.38 0.78 -3.49
CA ILE A 166 9.40 1.78 -3.05
C ILE A 166 8.15 1.13 -2.47
N GLY A 167 7.68 0.03 -3.06
CA GLY A 167 6.53 -0.72 -2.56
C GLY A 167 6.81 -1.35 -1.20
N LYS A 168 7.98 -1.98 -1.02
CA LYS A 168 8.43 -2.50 0.28
C LYS A 168 8.55 -1.40 1.34
N ALA A 169 9.20 -0.29 1.02
CA ALA A 169 9.31 0.85 1.93
C ALA A 169 7.93 1.39 2.33
N SER A 170 7.05 1.62 1.35
CA SER A 170 5.70 2.13 1.59
C SER A 170 4.86 1.18 2.43
N GLY A 171 4.93 -0.13 2.14
CA GLY A 171 4.20 -1.15 2.88
C GLY A 171 4.68 -1.27 4.32
N LEU A 172 6.00 -1.32 4.57
CA LEU A 172 6.56 -1.31 5.92
C LEU A 172 6.11 -0.07 6.71
N LEU A 173 6.18 1.12 6.10
CA LEU A 173 5.77 2.37 6.75
C LEU A 173 4.26 2.42 7.03
N LEU A 174 3.44 1.80 6.18
CA LEU A 174 2.00 1.67 6.43
C LEU A 174 1.74 0.75 7.64
N LEU A 175 2.44 -0.38 7.73
CA LEU A 175 2.33 -1.30 8.87
C LEU A 175 2.81 -0.65 10.17
N ILE A 176 3.90 0.13 10.14
CA ILE A 176 4.36 0.93 11.29
C ILE A 176 3.28 1.92 11.72
N LYS A 177 2.68 2.67 10.77
CA LYS A 177 1.64 3.65 11.08
C LYS A 177 0.33 3.01 11.56
N SER A 178 0.07 1.74 11.24
CA SER A 178 -1.14 1.05 11.68
C SER A 178 -0.99 0.45 13.08
N LEU A 179 0.22 0.39 13.66
CA LEU A 179 0.44 -0.15 15.00
C LEU A 179 -0.50 0.41 16.07
N PRO A 180 -0.75 1.73 16.18
CA PRO A 180 -1.71 2.27 17.15
C PRO A 180 -3.14 1.78 16.93
N TYR A 181 -3.56 1.62 15.67
CA TYR A 181 -4.89 1.13 15.33
C TYR A 181 -5.07 -0.33 15.75
N HIS A 182 -4.09 -1.19 15.43
CA HIS A 182 -4.15 -2.61 15.78
C HIS A 182 -4.00 -2.86 17.29
N ALA A 183 -3.16 -2.06 17.97
CA ALA A 183 -3.05 -2.08 19.42
C ALA A 183 -4.39 -1.77 20.10
N ASN A 184 -5.13 -0.76 19.63
CA ASN A 184 -6.41 -0.40 20.24
C ASN A 184 -7.54 -1.40 19.94
N ARG A 185 -7.59 -1.93 18.70
CA ARG A 185 -8.70 -2.79 18.26
C ARG A 185 -8.56 -4.23 18.75
N ASN A 186 -7.35 -4.78 18.66
CA ASN A 186 -7.09 -6.18 18.93
C ASN A 186 -6.21 -6.39 20.15
N GLN A 187 -5.71 -5.34 20.82
CA GLN A 187 -4.75 -5.42 21.94
C GLN A 187 -3.42 -6.10 21.58
N HIS A 188 -3.12 -6.26 20.28
CA HIS A 188 -1.91 -6.94 19.79
C HIS A 188 -1.19 -6.09 18.74
N PHE A 189 0.15 -6.07 18.81
CA PHE A 189 1.01 -5.52 17.76
C PHE A 189 1.36 -6.58 16.72
N SER A 190 0.38 -7.00 15.92
CA SER A 190 0.56 -8.07 14.92
C SER A 190 1.69 -7.84 13.91
N TYR A 191 2.15 -6.59 13.76
CA TYR A 191 3.16 -6.21 12.76
C TYR A 191 4.50 -5.77 13.35
N ILE A 192 4.78 -6.04 14.63
CA ILE A 192 6.16 -6.01 15.15
C ILE A 192 6.70 -7.43 15.09
N PRO A 193 7.74 -7.72 14.30
CA PRO A 193 8.24 -9.08 14.20
C PRO A 193 8.87 -9.59 15.50
N VAL A 194 8.78 -10.90 15.74
CA VAL A 194 9.32 -11.56 16.96
C VAL A 194 10.79 -11.21 17.21
N LYS A 195 11.66 -11.26 16.17
CA LYS A 195 13.07 -10.90 16.33
C LYS A 195 13.31 -9.44 16.70
N VAL A 196 12.46 -8.53 16.20
CA VAL A 196 12.53 -7.10 16.56
C VAL A 196 12.04 -6.90 17.98
N ALA A 197 10.93 -7.54 18.35
CA ALA A 197 10.41 -7.49 19.72
C ALA A 197 11.41 -8.07 20.72
N GLU A 198 12.07 -9.18 20.40
CA GLU A 198 13.11 -9.79 21.24
C GLU A 198 14.31 -8.85 21.41
N LYS A 199 14.83 -8.28 20.33
CA LYS A 199 15.97 -7.35 20.34
C LYS A 199 15.75 -6.16 21.28
N HIS A 200 14.53 -5.63 21.32
CA HIS A 200 14.20 -4.45 22.14
C HIS A 200 13.50 -4.80 23.47
N GLY A 201 13.50 -6.07 23.88
CA GLY A 201 12.92 -6.49 25.16
C GLY A 201 11.41 -6.24 25.28
N LEU A 202 10.69 -6.32 24.15
CA LEU A 202 9.24 -6.26 24.04
C LEU A 202 8.60 -7.65 24.04
N LEU A 203 9.35 -8.71 23.76
CA LEU A 203 8.83 -10.08 23.70
C LEU A 203 8.62 -10.66 25.11
N LEU A 204 7.41 -11.13 25.39
CA LEU A 204 7.08 -11.97 26.54
C LEU A 204 6.79 -13.40 26.08
N LYS A 205 7.28 -14.35 26.88
CA LYS A 205 6.87 -15.76 26.81
C LYS A 205 5.99 -16.05 28.01
N GLN A 206 4.71 -16.29 27.78
CA GLN A 206 3.77 -16.71 28.81
C GLN A 206 3.28 -18.13 28.49
N GLY A 207 3.96 -19.12 29.08
CA GLY A 207 3.79 -20.52 28.68
C GLY A 207 4.26 -20.76 27.25
N GLU A 208 3.41 -21.34 26.41
CA GLU A 208 3.67 -21.57 24.98
C GLU A 208 3.34 -20.36 24.08
N ARG A 209 2.71 -19.31 24.63
CA ARG A 209 2.31 -18.13 23.86
C ARG A 209 3.37 -17.03 23.86
N LEU A 210 3.54 -16.42 22.69
CA LEU A 210 4.35 -15.23 22.47
C LEU A 210 3.47 -14.00 22.48
N GLU A 211 3.79 -13.02 23.32
CA GLU A 211 3.08 -11.75 23.39
C GLU A 211 4.07 -10.58 23.25
N ILE A 212 3.65 -9.51 22.57
CA ILE A 212 4.47 -8.31 22.40
C ILE A 212 3.94 -7.22 23.33
N ARG A 213 4.77 -6.83 24.30
CA ARG A 213 4.46 -5.79 25.28
C ARG A 213 4.28 -4.42 24.64
N THR A 214 3.39 -3.65 25.25
CA THR A 214 3.06 -2.29 24.83
C THR A 214 3.35 -1.23 25.90
N ASP A 215 3.90 -1.63 27.04
CA ASP A 215 4.00 -0.80 28.24
C ASP A 215 5.21 0.13 28.25
N SER A 216 6.21 -0.11 27.40
CA SER A 216 7.36 0.77 27.23
C SER A 216 7.31 1.49 25.88
N ARG A 217 6.92 2.77 25.93
CA ARG A 217 6.90 3.66 24.76
C ARG A 217 8.28 3.88 24.16
N GLU A 218 9.32 3.89 24.98
CA GLU A 218 10.72 4.02 24.57
C GLU A 218 11.17 2.80 23.75
N ARG A 219 11.05 1.58 24.30
CA ARG A 219 11.41 0.33 23.60
C ARG A 219 10.61 0.14 22.31
N LEU A 220 9.34 0.52 22.32
CA LEU A 220 8.52 0.50 21.12
C LEU A 220 9.05 1.47 20.06
N SER A 221 9.47 2.66 20.46
CA SER A 221 10.06 3.64 19.54
C SER A 221 11.38 3.14 18.94
N GLU A 222 12.20 2.42 19.71
CA GLU A 222 13.42 1.76 19.23
C GLU A 222 13.11 0.64 18.22
N ALA A 223 12.09 -0.19 18.49
CA ALA A 223 11.61 -1.20 17.54
C ALA A 223 11.09 -0.57 16.23
N VAL A 224 10.32 0.52 16.34
CA VAL A 224 9.85 1.27 15.18
C VAL A 224 11.01 1.89 14.41
N PHE A 225 12.02 2.41 15.10
CA PHE A 225 13.23 2.96 14.48
C PHE A 225 13.96 1.92 13.62
N ASP A 226 14.12 0.69 14.13
CA ASP A 226 14.72 -0.40 13.37
C ASP A 226 13.94 -0.72 12.08
N MET A 227 12.61 -0.87 12.18
CA MET A 227 11.76 -1.14 11.02
C MET A 227 11.76 0.03 10.02
N ALA A 228 11.71 1.27 10.51
CA ALA A 228 11.79 2.48 9.69
C ALA A 228 13.16 2.61 9.00
N SER A 229 14.24 2.16 9.65
CA SER A 229 15.58 2.14 9.06
C SER A 229 15.64 1.18 7.86
N THR A 230 15.00 0.01 7.96
CA THR A 230 14.87 -0.91 6.82
C THR A 230 14.06 -0.28 5.67
N ALA A 231 12.94 0.38 5.98
CA ALA A 231 12.16 1.09 4.96
C ALA A 231 12.96 2.22 4.29
N ASN A 232 13.76 2.98 5.06
CA ASN A 232 14.65 4.00 4.51
C ASN A 232 15.72 3.38 3.60
N ALA A 233 16.34 2.26 4.01
CA ALA A 233 17.33 1.56 3.17
C ALA A 233 16.74 1.15 1.81
N HIS A 234 15.48 0.72 1.79
CA HIS A 234 14.76 0.48 0.53
C HIS A 234 14.59 1.74 -0.32
N LEU A 235 14.17 2.87 0.26
CA LEU A 235 14.07 4.13 -0.50
C LEU A 235 15.43 4.57 -1.07
N GLN A 236 16.51 4.43 -0.31
CA GLN A 236 17.85 4.76 -0.81
C GLN A 236 18.25 3.85 -1.97
N LYS A 237 17.97 2.54 -1.89
CA LYS A 237 18.20 1.61 -3.02
C LYS A 237 17.37 1.98 -4.25
N ALA A 238 16.11 2.37 -4.08
CA ALA A 238 15.28 2.82 -5.20
C ALA A 238 15.85 4.08 -5.87
N ARG A 239 16.36 5.03 -5.09
CA ARG A 239 16.98 6.27 -5.60
C ARG A 239 18.32 6.03 -6.27
N ALA A 240 19.10 5.07 -5.78
CA ALA A 240 20.35 4.66 -6.42
C ALA A 240 20.13 4.10 -7.84
N LEU A 241 18.91 3.62 -8.15
CA LEU A 241 18.53 3.14 -9.48
C LEU A 241 18.04 4.27 -10.42
N ALA A 242 17.90 5.52 -9.95
CA ALA A 242 17.21 6.58 -10.68
C ALA A 242 17.79 6.90 -12.07
N ASP A 243 19.10 6.76 -12.23
CA ASP A 243 19.79 6.98 -13.51
C ASP A 243 19.46 5.90 -14.54
N SER A 244 19.18 4.68 -14.08
CA SER A 244 18.79 3.53 -14.91
C SER A 244 17.28 3.47 -15.18
N VAL A 245 16.48 4.27 -14.47
CA VAL A 245 15.02 4.29 -14.60
C VAL A 245 14.59 5.21 -15.75
N PRO A 246 13.81 4.70 -16.73
CA PRO A 246 13.26 5.50 -17.82
C PRO A 246 12.44 6.69 -17.32
N LYS A 247 12.48 7.82 -18.03
CA LYS A 247 11.83 9.07 -17.61
C LYS A 247 10.32 8.91 -17.44
N GLU A 248 9.70 8.15 -18.35
CA GLU A 248 8.29 7.80 -18.36
C GLU A 248 7.84 6.98 -17.14
N ALA A 249 8.75 6.29 -16.46
CA ALA A 249 8.45 5.51 -15.25
C ALA A 249 8.47 6.35 -13.97
N ARG A 250 9.19 7.48 -13.97
CA ARG A 250 9.47 8.24 -12.75
C ARG A 250 8.21 8.78 -12.07
N SER A 251 7.19 9.17 -12.84
CA SER A 251 5.90 9.61 -12.27
C SER A 251 5.17 8.49 -11.53
N VAL A 252 5.33 7.22 -11.95
CA VAL A 252 4.75 6.06 -11.26
C VAL A 252 5.43 5.80 -9.92
N LEU A 253 6.69 6.23 -9.77
CA LEU A 253 7.53 6.03 -8.59
C LEU A 253 7.40 7.17 -7.56
N LEU A 254 6.62 8.21 -7.84
CA LEU A 254 6.35 9.32 -6.91
C LEU A 254 5.83 8.94 -5.51
N PRO A 255 5.21 7.76 -5.28
CA PRO A 255 4.93 7.31 -3.91
C PRO A 255 6.17 7.29 -2.98
N ALA A 256 7.39 7.23 -3.51
CA ALA A 256 8.62 7.40 -2.73
C ALA A 256 8.68 8.73 -1.95
N VAL A 257 8.10 9.81 -2.49
CA VAL A 257 7.98 11.11 -1.82
C VAL A 257 7.06 11.00 -0.59
N ALA A 258 5.98 10.23 -0.70
CA ALA A 258 5.09 9.97 0.42
C ALA A 258 5.77 9.10 1.49
N SER A 259 6.51 8.07 1.09
CA SER A 259 7.31 7.25 2.01
C SER A 259 8.34 8.10 2.77
N GLN A 260 9.04 9.00 2.08
CA GLN A 260 9.98 9.93 2.72
C GLN A 260 9.27 10.84 3.72
N ALA A 261 8.11 11.40 3.36
CA ALA A 261 7.32 12.22 4.27
C ALA A 261 6.91 11.48 5.55
N VAL A 262 6.59 10.17 5.46
CA VAL A 262 6.32 9.35 6.65
C VAL A 262 7.58 9.19 7.51
N LEU A 263 8.72 8.86 6.90
CA LEU A 263 10.00 8.70 7.62
C LEU A 263 10.38 9.99 8.36
N ASP A 264 10.29 11.13 7.68
CA ASP A 264 10.60 12.43 8.27
C ASP A 264 9.63 12.79 9.41
N SER A 265 8.36 12.41 9.28
CA SER A 265 7.36 12.57 10.35
C SER A 265 7.65 11.68 11.56
N LEU A 266 8.00 10.41 11.35
CA LEU A 266 8.38 9.49 12.42
C LEU A 266 9.64 9.98 13.13
N SER A 267 10.68 10.37 12.39
CA SER A 267 11.92 10.89 12.96
C SER A 267 11.70 12.14 13.82
N ARG A 268 10.86 13.08 13.37
CA ARG A 268 10.53 14.32 14.13
C ARG A 268 9.85 14.07 15.48
N VAL A 269 9.18 12.92 15.64
CA VAL A 269 8.51 12.54 16.90
C VAL A 269 9.29 11.48 17.67
N GLY A 270 10.56 11.23 17.29
CA GLY A 270 11.39 10.22 17.95
C GLY A 270 10.86 8.79 17.77
N PHE A 271 10.23 8.52 16.61
CA PHE A 271 9.66 7.22 16.24
C PHE A 271 8.49 6.73 17.10
N ASP A 272 7.93 7.64 17.91
CA ASP A 272 6.73 7.38 18.69
C ASP A 272 5.47 7.37 17.80
N VAL A 273 5.01 6.16 17.47
CA VAL A 273 3.82 5.94 16.61
C VAL A 273 2.51 6.44 17.21
N PHE A 274 2.45 6.69 18.53
CA PHE A 274 1.26 7.21 19.20
C PHE A 274 1.21 8.74 19.24
N ASP A 275 2.23 9.43 18.75
CA ASP A 275 2.24 10.90 18.74
C ASP A 275 1.13 11.45 17.82
N PRO A 276 0.21 12.29 18.33
CA PRO A 276 -0.91 12.81 17.55
C PRO A 276 -0.49 13.68 16.37
N ARG A 277 0.75 14.19 16.34
CA ARG A 277 1.31 14.95 15.21
C ARG A 277 1.39 14.10 13.94
N LEU A 278 1.53 12.77 14.05
CA LEU A 278 1.56 11.86 12.89
C LEU A 278 0.24 11.78 12.12
N ASN A 279 -0.87 12.18 12.76
CA ASN A 279 -2.22 12.21 12.17
C ASN A 279 -2.60 13.58 11.60
N ARG A 280 -1.74 14.59 11.75
CA ARG A 280 -2.02 15.94 11.23
C ARG A 280 -1.71 16.04 9.74
N GLY A 281 -2.56 16.76 9.01
CA GLY A 281 -2.35 17.07 7.60
C GLY A 281 -2.23 15.82 6.73
N ILE A 282 -1.19 15.77 5.89
CA ILE A 282 -0.89 14.62 5.04
C ILE A 282 0.34 13.93 5.62
N LEU A 283 0.15 12.75 6.23
CA LEU A 283 1.24 11.93 6.76
C LEU A 283 2.09 12.63 7.84
N GLY A 284 1.53 13.55 8.62
CA GLY A 284 2.26 14.34 9.63
C GLY A 284 2.93 15.61 9.07
N VAL A 285 2.55 16.02 7.86
CA VAL A 285 3.10 17.17 7.14
C VAL A 285 1.97 18.14 6.76
N ASN A 286 2.29 19.44 6.71
CA ASN A 286 1.35 20.45 6.22
C ASN A 286 0.90 20.12 4.78
N PRO A 287 -0.41 20.13 4.46
CA PRO A 287 -0.91 19.75 3.15
C PRO A 287 -0.32 20.54 1.97
N LEU A 288 -0.13 21.87 2.14
CA LEU A 288 0.45 22.72 1.09
C LEU A 288 1.92 22.36 0.86
N PHE A 289 2.68 22.17 1.93
CA PHE A 289 4.08 21.77 1.82
C PHE A 289 4.22 20.41 1.13
N PHE A 290 3.39 19.42 1.48
CA PHE A 290 3.40 18.12 0.83
C PHE A 290 3.09 18.23 -0.67
N GLN A 291 2.07 18.99 -1.06
CA GLN A 291 1.70 19.18 -2.47
C GLN A 291 2.79 19.90 -3.26
N LEU A 292 3.38 20.96 -2.69
CA LEU A 292 4.49 21.67 -3.32
C LEU A 292 5.72 20.76 -3.49
N ASN A 293 6.06 19.99 -2.47
CA ASN A 293 7.17 19.05 -2.51
C ASN A 293 6.94 17.94 -3.56
N LEU A 294 5.74 17.36 -3.60
CA LEU A 294 5.37 16.38 -4.60
C LEU A 294 5.44 16.98 -6.02
N LYS A 295 4.95 18.22 -6.20
CA LYS A 295 4.99 18.90 -7.49
C LYS A 295 6.42 19.17 -7.95
N TRP A 296 7.30 19.55 -7.01
CA TRP A 296 8.72 19.75 -7.26
C TRP A 296 9.40 18.47 -7.76
N HIS A 297 9.15 17.34 -7.09
CA HIS A 297 9.70 16.03 -7.47
C HIS A 297 9.17 15.58 -8.85
N SER A 298 7.87 15.72 -9.08
CA SER A 298 7.23 15.46 -10.37
C SER A 298 7.86 16.30 -11.49
N TRP A 299 8.01 17.60 -11.29
CA TRP A 299 8.59 18.52 -12.28
C TRP A 299 10.07 18.22 -12.59
N ARG A 300 10.86 17.88 -11.56
CA ARG A 300 12.27 17.50 -11.74
C ARG A 300 12.47 16.08 -12.26
N GLY A 301 11.41 15.27 -12.32
CA GLY A 301 11.49 13.87 -12.69
C GLY A 301 12.39 13.09 -11.73
N VAL A 302 12.19 13.27 -10.43
CA VAL A 302 12.87 12.56 -9.34
C VAL A 302 11.83 12.03 -8.34
N TYR A 303 12.17 11.00 -7.57
CA TYR A 303 11.28 10.36 -6.61
C TYR A 303 12.01 10.05 -5.28
#